data_AF-A0AAI9UPH7-F1
#
_entry.id   AF-A0AAI9UPH7-F1
#
_cell.length_a   1.000
_cell.length_b   1.000
_cell.length_c   1.000
_cell.angle_alpha   90.00
_cell.angle_beta   90.00
_cell.angle_gamma   90.00
#
_symmetry.space_group_name_H-M   'P 1'
#
loop_
_entity.id
_entity.type
_entity.pdbx_description
1 polymer ?
#
loop_
_entity_poly.entity_id
_entity_poly.type
_entity_poly.pdbx_seq_one_letter_code
_entity_poly.pdbx_strand_id
1 'polypeptide(L)'
;MPFQSRAQALVNAQTGADARLSRHTTTTSSSTSSPAVPNIEALIAHVEQHGYVIIPSAFSAAEADEAHAEIVRLTSSPETAGPAGGFSAHANDKDSIPITSASGTTTTTTTTTGGRNSFEGFKTHRIYALLNKSPVFHKFPTHPALLALNNHFLDLGFLLNAFHSVYIQPGEAPQALHHDDGYVGVPRPHRPFGTVMPLPL
;
A
#
# COMPACT_ATOMS: atom_id res chain seq x y z
N MET A 1 14.61 -18.46 22.74
CA MET A 1 13.61 -18.69 21.68
C MET A 1 12.30 -18.09 22.16
N PRO A 2 11.73 -17.04 21.54
CA PRO A 2 10.40 -16.60 21.92
C PRO A 2 9.40 -17.68 21.48
N PHE A 3 8.46 -18.04 22.36
CA PHE A 3 7.39 -18.98 22.05
C PHE A 3 6.43 -18.32 21.03
N GLN A 4 6.41 -18.81 19.79
CA GLN A 4 5.34 -18.47 18.86
C GLN A 4 4.03 -19.09 19.36
N SER A 5 2.97 -18.28 19.42
CA SER A 5 1.65 -18.77 19.79
C SER A 5 1.13 -19.77 18.74
N ARG A 6 0.27 -20.70 19.17
CA ARG A 6 -0.37 -21.67 18.26
C ARG A 6 -1.18 -20.99 17.14
N ALA A 7 -1.73 -19.81 17.41
CA ALA A 7 -2.43 -18.98 16.43
C ALA A 7 -1.46 -18.42 15.38
N GLN A 8 -0.29 -17.93 15.81
CA GLN A 8 0.75 -17.42 14.89
C GLN A 8 1.25 -18.52 13.95
N ALA A 9 1.51 -19.72 14.49
CA ALA A 9 1.96 -20.85 13.69
C ALA A 9 0.93 -21.26 12.62
N LEU A 10 -0.37 -21.21 12.96
CA LEU A 10 -1.47 -21.49 12.04
C LEU A 10 -1.57 -20.44 10.93
N VAL A 11 -1.49 -19.15 11.28
CA VAL A 11 -1.51 -18.05 10.30
C VAL A 11 -0.30 -18.15 9.37
N ASN A 12 0.89 -18.40 9.89
CA ASN A 12 2.09 -18.51 9.06
C ASN A 12 2.03 -19.72 8.12
N ALA A 13 1.49 -20.85 8.58
CA ALA A 13 1.28 -22.04 7.76
C ALA A 13 0.25 -21.82 6.65
N GLN A 14 -0.88 -21.17 6.96
CA GLN A 14 -1.94 -20.88 5.99
C GLN A 14 -1.52 -19.84 4.96
N THR A 15 -0.84 -18.80 5.43
CA THR A 15 -0.36 -17.73 4.55
C THR A 15 0.87 -18.17 3.78
N GLY A 16 1.67 -19.12 4.27
CA GLY A 16 2.98 -19.47 3.72
C GLY A 16 4.07 -18.42 3.99
N ALA A 17 3.87 -17.55 5.00
CA ALA A 17 4.78 -16.47 5.34
C ALA A 17 6.19 -16.98 5.67
N ASP A 18 6.30 -18.05 6.46
CA ASP A 18 7.59 -18.64 6.86
C ASP A 18 8.40 -19.12 5.65
N ALA A 19 7.74 -19.73 4.67
CA ALA A 19 8.37 -20.23 3.43
C ALA A 19 8.72 -19.11 2.44
N ARG A 20 8.10 -17.93 2.52
CA ARG A 20 8.43 -16.78 1.67
C ARG A 20 9.58 -15.95 2.25
N LEU A 21 9.59 -15.71 3.56
CA LEU A 21 10.66 -14.98 4.25
C LEU A 21 12.00 -15.72 4.16
N SER A 22 11.98 -17.05 4.27
CA SER A 22 13.18 -17.89 4.17
C SER A 22 13.77 -18.01 2.76
N ARG A 23 13.00 -17.69 1.70
CA ARG A 23 13.49 -17.76 0.30
C ARG A 23 14.24 -16.50 -0.15
N HIS A 24 14.11 -15.38 0.55
CA HIS A 24 14.81 -14.13 0.21
C HIS A 24 16.11 -13.92 1.01
N THR A 25 16.37 -14.74 2.03
CA THR A 25 17.64 -14.68 2.78
C THR A 25 18.83 -15.32 2.06
N THR A 26 18.64 -15.96 0.90
CA THR A 26 19.70 -16.74 0.21
C THR A 26 20.27 -16.06 -1.03
N THR A 27 19.86 -14.84 -1.37
CA THR A 27 20.44 -14.10 -2.51
C THR A 27 21.41 -13.04 -2.00
N THR A 28 22.69 -13.23 -2.31
CA THR A 28 23.81 -12.32 -2.04
C THR A 28 23.46 -10.89 -2.44
N SER A 29 23.18 -10.05 -1.44
CA SER A 29 22.92 -8.62 -1.62
C SER A 29 24.23 -7.90 -1.98
N SER A 30 24.28 -7.36 -3.20
CA SER A 30 25.26 -6.36 -3.58
C SER A 30 25.11 -5.14 -2.67
N SER A 31 26.22 -4.72 -2.08
CA SER A 31 26.30 -3.64 -1.10
C SER A 31 25.97 -2.29 -1.74
N THR A 32 24.72 -1.86 -1.58
CA THR A 32 24.38 -0.44 -1.48
C THR A 32 23.64 -0.32 -0.15
N SER A 33 24.31 0.22 0.86
CA SER A 33 23.76 0.27 2.21
C SER A 33 22.55 1.21 2.23
N SER A 34 21.37 0.65 2.48
CA SER A 34 20.25 1.43 3.02
C SER A 34 20.75 2.24 4.22
N PRO A 35 20.31 3.50 4.39
CA PRO A 35 20.75 4.33 5.49
C PRO A 35 20.50 3.65 6.84
N ALA A 36 21.37 3.92 7.82
CA ALA A 36 21.27 3.31 9.14
C ALA A 36 19.88 3.60 9.76
N VAL A 37 19.25 2.55 10.28
CA VAL A 37 17.95 2.63 10.96
C VAL A 37 18.05 3.68 12.08
N PRO A 38 17.17 4.72 12.10
CA PRO A 38 17.16 5.72 13.16
C PRO A 38 16.95 5.05 14.52
N ASN A 39 17.39 5.70 15.60
CA ASN A 39 17.15 5.23 16.97
C ASN A 39 15.66 4.89 17.16
N ILE A 40 15.35 3.60 17.23
CA ILE A 40 13.96 3.11 17.24
C ILE A 40 13.18 3.62 18.45
N GLU A 41 13.85 3.77 19.60
CA GLU A 41 13.24 4.32 20.81
C GLU A 41 12.81 5.78 20.61
N ALA A 42 13.59 6.56 19.86
CA ALA A 42 13.22 7.94 19.54
C ALA A 42 12.02 8.00 18.58
N LEU A 43 11.92 7.06 17.64
CA LEU A 43 10.76 6.96 16.75
C LEU A 43 9.50 6.57 17.53
N ILE A 44 9.60 5.58 18.42
CA ILE A 44 8.51 5.13 19.30
C ILE A 44 8.02 6.29 20.16
N ALA A 45 8.92 6.98 20.87
CA ALA A 45 8.57 8.10 21.72
C ALA A 45 7.86 9.22 20.94
N HIS A 46 8.29 9.48 19.71
CA HIS A 46 7.64 10.48 18.86
C HIS A 46 6.21 10.06 18.44
N VAL A 47 6.01 8.78 18.10
CA VAL A 47 4.66 8.25 17.81
C VAL A 47 3.77 8.30 19.05
N GLU A 48 4.26 7.93 20.23
CA GLU A 48 3.48 8.02 21.47
C GLU A 48 3.05 9.45 21.80
N GLN A 49 3.93 10.42 21.52
CA GLN A 49 3.66 11.83 21.78
C GLN A 49 2.74 12.49 20.73
N HIS A 50 2.89 12.13 19.46
CA HIS A 50 2.28 12.88 18.34
C HIS A 50 1.32 12.07 17.47
N GLY A 51 1.30 10.75 17.61
CA GLY A 51 0.49 9.84 16.79
C GLY A 51 1.05 9.57 15.38
N TYR A 52 2.22 10.11 15.03
CA TYR A 52 2.90 9.89 13.77
C TYR A 52 4.42 9.99 13.95
N VAL A 53 5.20 9.57 12.93
CA VAL A 53 6.63 9.84 12.84
C VAL A 53 7.07 9.95 11.38
N ILE A 54 8.09 10.75 11.11
CA ILE A 54 8.74 10.85 9.81
C ILE A 54 10.09 10.15 9.89
N ILE A 55 10.32 9.19 8.99
CA ILE A 55 11.61 8.52 8.84
C ILE A 55 12.33 9.19 7.67
N PRO A 56 13.25 10.13 7.92
CA PRO A 56 13.93 10.84 6.84
C PRO A 56 14.76 9.85 6.04
N SER A 57 14.72 9.98 4.71
CA SER A 57 15.51 9.16 3.79
C SER A 57 15.34 7.65 4.02
N ALA A 58 14.13 7.19 4.35
CA ALA A 58 13.83 5.76 4.53
C ALA A 58 14.22 4.91 3.30
N PHE A 59 14.16 5.51 2.11
CA PHE A 59 14.63 4.92 0.86
C PHE A 59 15.56 5.91 0.15
N SER A 60 16.47 5.38 -0.67
CA SER A 60 17.31 6.22 -1.52
C SER A 60 16.48 6.88 -2.63
N ALA A 61 16.96 8.01 -3.15
CA ALA A 61 16.30 8.69 -4.27
C ALA A 61 16.14 7.76 -5.48
N ALA A 62 17.15 6.94 -5.78
CA ALA A 62 17.09 5.98 -6.88
C ALA A 62 15.98 4.92 -6.69
N GLU A 63 15.73 4.47 -5.45
CA GLU A 63 14.65 3.52 -5.17
C GLU A 63 13.27 4.17 -5.28
N ALA A 64 13.16 5.44 -4.88
CA ALA A 64 11.94 6.21 -5.08
C ALA A 64 11.68 6.45 -6.57
N ASP A 65 12.70 6.85 -7.33
CA ASP A 65 12.62 7.07 -8.77
C ASP A 65 12.25 5.78 -9.53
N GLU A 66 12.82 4.63 -9.14
CA GLU A 66 12.48 3.32 -9.72
C GLU A 66 11.00 2.97 -9.46
N ALA A 67 10.51 3.15 -8.22
CA ALA A 67 9.12 2.91 -7.89
C ALA A 67 8.16 3.87 -8.59
N HIS A 68 8.54 5.15 -8.71
CA HIS A 68 7.77 6.15 -9.46
C HIS A 68 7.68 5.76 -10.94
N ALA A 69 8.80 5.45 -11.57
CA ALA A 69 8.85 5.04 -12.97
C ALA A 69 7.98 3.80 -13.21
N GLU A 70 7.97 2.85 -12.28
CA GLU A 70 7.12 1.67 -12.37
C GLU A 70 5.62 2.00 -12.22
N ILE A 71 5.26 2.92 -11.32
CA ILE A 71 3.88 3.43 -11.22
C ILE A 71 3.47 4.07 -12.56
N VAL A 72 4.29 4.97 -13.11
CA VAL A 72 4.03 5.62 -14.40
C VAL A 72 3.86 4.57 -15.51
N ARG A 73 4.74 3.58 -15.59
CA ARG A 73 4.61 2.48 -16.55
C ARG A 73 3.28 1.75 -16.38
N LEU A 74 2.88 1.43 -15.15
CA LEU A 74 1.62 0.73 -14.88
C LEU A 74 0.39 1.57 -15.27
N THR A 75 0.42 2.90 -15.16
CA THR A 75 -0.69 3.79 -15.56
C THR A 75 -0.95 3.83 -17.07
N SER A 76 -0.01 3.33 -17.89
CA SER A 76 -0.13 3.34 -19.36
C SER A 76 -1.30 2.54 -19.92
N SER A 77 -1.85 1.60 -19.14
CA SER A 77 -3.03 0.82 -19.52
C SER A 77 -3.93 0.53 -18.30
N PRO A 78 -5.26 0.57 -18.46
CA PRO A 78 -6.21 0.07 -17.46
C PRO A 78 -6.00 -1.41 -17.10
N GLU A 79 -5.47 -2.23 -18.01
CA GLU A 79 -5.21 -3.65 -17.75
C GLU A 79 -4.10 -3.83 -16.71
N THR A 80 -3.05 -3.00 -16.78
CA THR A 80 -1.92 -3.02 -15.86
C THR A 80 -2.25 -2.30 -14.55
N ALA A 81 -2.87 -1.13 -14.64
CA ALA A 81 -3.18 -0.28 -13.49
C ALA A 81 -4.41 -0.75 -12.69
N GLY A 82 -5.31 -1.48 -13.33
CA GLY A 82 -6.63 -1.76 -12.79
C GLY A 82 -7.63 -0.61 -13.02
N PRO A 83 -8.90 -0.83 -12.62
CA PRO A 83 -10.03 0.01 -13.03
C PRO A 83 -9.97 1.46 -12.52
N ALA A 84 -9.27 1.72 -11.42
CA ALA A 84 -9.13 3.07 -10.84
C ALA A 84 -7.78 3.73 -11.15
N GLY A 85 -6.86 3.02 -11.84
CA GLY A 85 -5.46 3.44 -11.95
C GLY A 85 -5.01 3.81 -13.36
N GLY A 86 -5.74 3.37 -14.39
CA GLY A 86 -5.36 3.64 -15.77
C GLY A 86 -5.77 5.05 -16.20
N PHE A 87 -4.94 5.71 -17.00
CA PHE A 87 -5.44 6.79 -17.83
C PHE A 87 -6.25 6.16 -18.96
N SER A 88 -7.52 6.52 -19.10
CA SER A 88 -8.23 6.22 -20.34
C SER A 88 -7.59 7.09 -21.40
N ALA A 89 -6.78 6.50 -22.26
CA ALA A 89 -6.54 7.11 -23.55
C ALA A 89 -7.92 7.30 -24.18
N HIS A 90 -8.21 8.54 -24.57
CA HIS A 90 -9.45 8.97 -25.25
C HIS A 90 -10.64 9.27 -24.34
N ALA A 91 -10.79 10.56 -24.02
CA ALA A 91 -12.08 11.23 -23.86
C ALA A 91 -12.85 11.30 -25.20
N ASN A 92 -12.89 10.20 -25.95
CA ASN A 92 -13.80 10.01 -27.07
C ASN A 92 -14.55 8.70 -26.81
N ASP A 93 -15.86 8.84 -26.72
CA ASP A 93 -16.94 7.87 -26.43
C ASP A 93 -17.00 6.63 -27.36
N LYS A 94 -15.90 6.23 -28.03
CA LYS A 94 -15.90 5.21 -29.09
C LYS A 94 -15.22 3.88 -28.75
N ASP A 95 -14.44 3.81 -27.66
CA ASP A 95 -13.69 2.59 -27.28
C ASP A 95 -14.30 1.83 -26.09
N SER A 96 -15.57 2.08 -25.80
CA SER A 96 -16.32 1.38 -24.77
C SER A 96 -16.40 -0.13 -25.08
N ILE A 97 -15.85 -0.96 -24.19
CA ILE A 97 -15.99 -2.42 -24.30
C ILE A 97 -17.45 -2.78 -23.96
N PRO A 98 -18.20 -3.44 -24.87
CA PRO A 98 -19.55 -3.87 -24.57
C PRO A 98 -19.50 -5.02 -23.57
N ILE A 99 -20.06 -4.80 -22.38
CA ILE A 99 -20.25 -5.88 -21.39
C ILE A 99 -21.72 -6.34 -21.50
N THR A 100 -21.91 -7.56 -21.98
CA THR A 100 -23.25 -8.16 -22.08
C THR A 100 -23.62 -8.73 -20.71
N SER A 101 -24.54 -8.08 -20.00
CA SER A 101 -25.17 -8.70 -18.82
C SER A 101 -26.08 -9.86 -19.27
N ALA A 102 -26.26 -10.86 -18.41
CA ALA A 102 -27.12 -12.03 -18.66
C ALA A 102 -28.60 -11.68 -18.98
N SER A 103 -28.99 -10.41 -18.83
CA SER A 103 -30.29 -9.86 -19.20
C SER A 103 -30.35 -9.27 -20.62
N GLY A 104 -29.30 -9.40 -21.44
CA GLY A 104 -29.27 -8.89 -22.81
C GLY A 104 -29.23 -7.36 -22.93
N THR A 105 -28.97 -6.64 -21.83
CA THR A 105 -28.82 -5.18 -21.85
C THR A 105 -27.35 -4.82 -22.06
N THR A 106 -27.03 -4.25 -23.23
CA THR A 106 -25.72 -3.69 -23.54
C THR A 106 -25.51 -2.42 -22.73
N THR A 107 -24.63 -2.45 -21.73
CA THR A 107 -24.23 -1.25 -20.99
C THR A 107 -22.83 -0.86 -21.45
N THR A 108 -22.73 0.30 -22.09
CA THR A 108 -21.46 1.01 -22.34
C THR A 108 -20.81 1.28 -20.98
N THR A 109 -19.84 0.46 -20.59
CA THR A 109 -19.13 0.68 -19.32
C THR A 109 -18.05 1.71 -19.60
N THR A 110 -18.37 2.99 -19.40
CA THR A 110 -17.36 4.03 -19.31
C THR A 110 -16.45 3.64 -18.15
N THR A 111 -15.22 3.22 -18.45
CA THR A 111 -14.21 2.92 -17.42
C THR A 111 -13.93 4.22 -16.67
N THR A 112 -14.54 4.40 -15.50
CA THR A 112 -14.37 5.62 -14.71
C THR A 112 -12.91 5.70 -14.28
N THR A 113 -12.17 6.66 -14.82
CA THR A 113 -10.78 6.91 -14.42
C THR A 113 -10.78 7.67 -13.10
N GLY A 114 -10.77 6.97 -11.97
CA GLY A 114 -10.68 7.60 -10.65
C GLY A 114 -11.28 6.77 -9.52
N GLY A 115 -11.37 7.37 -8.34
CA GLY A 115 -11.98 6.77 -7.15
C GLY A 115 -13.49 6.57 -7.29
N ARG A 116 -14.01 5.60 -6.53
CA ARG A 116 -15.41 5.15 -6.61
C ARG A 116 -16.39 6.02 -5.82
N ASN A 117 -15.87 6.87 -4.94
CA ASN A 117 -16.65 7.71 -4.03
C ASN A 117 -15.84 8.96 -3.64
N SER A 118 -16.46 9.87 -2.90
CA SER A 118 -15.84 11.13 -2.47
C SER A 118 -14.62 10.94 -1.55
N PHE A 119 -14.54 9.82 -0.82
CA PHE A 119 -13.38 9.50 0.00
C PHE A 119 -12.20 9.06 -0.88
N GLU A 120 -12.43 8.19 -1.86
CA GLU A 120 -11.38 7.74 -2.76
C GLU A 120 -10.86 8.84 -3.68
N GLY A 121 -11.72 9.82 -4.02
CA GLY A 121 -11.44 10.97 -4.87
C GLY A 121 -11.77 10.68 -6.34
N PHE A 122 -12.73 11.40 -6.91
CA PHE A 122 -13.18 11.16 -8.30
C PHE A 122 -12.13 11.54 -9.36
N LYS A 123 -11.15 12.36 -8.99
CA LYS A 123 -9.98 12.73 -9.78
C LYS A 123 -8.68 12.20 -9.14
N THR A 124 -8.77 11.07 -8.44
CA THR A 124 -7.64 10.41 -7.82
C THR A 124 -7.46 9.04 -8.44
N HIS A 125 -6.31 8.80 -9.05
CA HIS A 125 -5.98 7.50 -9.63
C HIS A 125 -5.32 6.60 -8.58
N ARG A 126 -5.71 5.34 -8.56
CA ARG A 126 -5.19 4.35 -7.60
C ARG A 126 -4.84 3.06 -8.31
N ILE A 127 -3.58 2.63 -8.17
CA ILE A 127 -3.15 1.29 -8.58
C ILE A 127 -3.15 0.41 -7.34
N TYR A 128 -4.09 -0.51 -7.27
CA TYR A 128 -4.22 -1.45 -6.15
C TYR A 128 -3.29 -2.66 -6.32
N ALA A 129 -3.04 -3.34 -5.19
CA ALA A 129 -2.31 -4.60 -5.12
C ALA A 129 -0.91 -4.53 -5.78
N LEU A 130 -0.15 -3.47 -5.51
CA LEU A 130 1.15 -3.22 -6.12
C LEU A 130 2.13 -4.40 -5.99
N LEU A 131 2.07 -5.16 -4.89
CA LEU A 131 2.91 -6.36 -4.70
C LEU A 131 2.66 -7.45 -5.76
N ASN A 132 1.45 -7.50 -6.33
CA ASN A 132 1.10 -8.41 -7.42
C ASN A 132 1.49 -7.85 -8.81
N LYS A 133 1.88 -6.58 -8.88
CA LYS A 133 2.16 -5.88 -10.14
C LYS A 133 3.65 -5.85 -10.48
N SER A 134 4.51 -5.70 -9.48
CA SER A 134 5.95 -5.59 -9.72
C SER A 134 6.80 -5.93 -8.49
N PRO A 135 7.94 -6.63 -8.66
CA PRO A 135 8.93 -6.86 -7.61
C PRO A 135 9.57 -5.58 -7.05
N VAL A 136 9.60 -4.48 -7.82
CA VAL A 136 10.13 -3.17 -7.36
C VAL A 136 9.49 -2.76 -6.03
N PHE A 137 8.24 -3.12 -5.82
CA PHE A 137 7.44 -2.77 -4.66
C PHE A 137 7.70 -3.61 -3.40
N HIS A 138 8.40 -4.75 -3.51
CA HIS A 138 8.49 -5.73 -2.42
C HIS A 138 9.28 -5.23 -1.22
N LYS A 139 10.23 -4.29 -1.43
CA LYS A 139 11.11 -3.75 -0.38
C LYS A 139 10.40 -2.83 0.61
N PHE A 140 9.39 -2.07 0.15
CA PHE A 140 8.74 -1.03 0.93
C PHE A 140 8.03 -1.55 2.20
N PRO A 141 7.15 -2.58 2.14
CA PRO A 141 6.49 -3.10 3.33
C PRO A 141 7.44 -3.85 4.28
N THR A 142 8.66 -4.17 3.85
CA THR A 142 9.66 -4.89 4.64
C THR A 142 10.74 -3.98 5.23
N HIS A 143 10.58 -2.65 5.16
CA HIS A 143 11.58 -1.72 5.69
C HIS A 143 11.82 -1.96 7.20
N PRO A 144 13.08 -2.10 7.67
CA PRO A 144 13.36 -2.50 9.05
C PRO A 144 12.74 -1.60 10.12
N ALA A 145 12.76 -0.28 9.93
CA ALA A 145 12.15 0.67 10.88
C ALA A 145 10.62 0.54 10.93
N LEU A 146 9.97 0.23 9.79
CA LEU A 146 8.53 0.01 9.73
C LEU A 146 8.17 -1.27 10.49
N LEU A 147 8.90 -2.36 10.25
CA LEU A 147 8.70 -3.62 10.96
C LEU A 147 8.95 -3.47 12.46
N ALA A 148 9.96 -2.70 12.87
CA ALA A 148 10.26 -2.44 14.27
C ALA A 148 9.14 -1.64 14.97
N LEU A 149 8.63 -0.58 14.32
CA LEU A 149 7.49 0.19 14.82
C LEU A 149 6.23 -0.68 14.92
N ASN A 150 5.94 -1.48 13.89
CA ASN A 150 4.77 -2.37 13.89
C ASN A 150 4.88 -3.46 14.96
N ASN A 151 6.07 -4.01 15.18
CA ASN A 151 6.30 -4.97 16.28
C ASN A 151 6.07 -4.35 17.66
N HIS A 152 6.26 -3.04 17.81
CA HIS A 152 6.02 -2.34 19.07
C HIS A 152 4.53 -2.00 19.27
N PHE A 153 3.88 -1.44 18.24
CA PHE A 153 2.52 -0.90 18.36
C PHE A 153 1.40 -1.90 18.04
N LEU A 154 1.64 -2.88 17.18
CA LEU A 154 0.63 -3.84 16.73
C LEU A 154 0.79 -5.19 17.42
N ASP A 155 -0.27 -5.99 17.35
CA ASP A 155 -0.24 -7.37 17.83
C ASP A 155 0.70 -8.25 16.98
N LEU A 156 1.18 -9.32 17.61
CA LEU A 156 2.00 -10.33 16.95
C LEU A 156 1.29 -10.89 15.72
N GLY A 157 2.02 -10.94 14.60
CA GLY A 157 1.48 -11.48 13.36
C GLY A 157 0.65 -10.50 12.54
N PHE A 158 0.86 -9.20 12.71
CA PHE A 158 0.25 -8.19 11.86
C PHE A 158 0.41 -8.54 10.37
N LEU A 159 -0.64 -8.23 9.60
CA LEU A 159 -0.70 -8.51 8.17
C LEU A 159 -0.77 -7.21 7.38
N LEU A 160 -0.38 -7.28 6.12
CA LEU A 160 -0.55 -6.18 5.18
C LEU A 160 -2.02 -6.10 4.75
N ASN A 161 -2.69 -5.00 5.10
CA ASN A 161 -4.09 -4.76 4.72
C ASN A 161 -4.23 -4.34 3.24
N ALA A 162 -3.46 -3.32 2.84
CA ALA A 162 -3.47 -2.81 1.47
C ALA A 162 -2.11 -2.21 1.11
N PHE A 163 -1.73 -2.32 -0.17
CA PHE A 163 -0.55 -1.66 -0.72
C PHE A 163 -0.86 -1.16 -2.12
N HIS A 164 -0.99 0.16 -2.25
CA HIS A 164 -1.53 0.83 -3.43
C HIS A 164 -0.91 2.21 -3.63
N SER A 165 -0.93 2.72 -4.86
CA SER A 165 -0.56 4.11 -5.15
C SER A 165 -1.78 5.03 -5.02
N VAL A 166 -1.53 6.31 -4.75
CA VAL A 166 -2.55 7.36 -4.74
C VAL A 166 -2.01 8.55 -5.52
N TYR A 167 -2.54 8.77 -6.73
CA TYR A 167 -2.14 9.86 -7.61
C TYR A 167 -3.28 10.87 -7.74
N ILE A 168 -3.20 11.92 -6.91
CA ILE A 168 -4.20 12.99 -6.80
C ILE A 168 -4.02 13.97 -7.97
N GLN A 169 -5.03 14.13 -8.82
CA GLN A 169 -4.98 15.09 -9.93
C GLN A 169 -5.23 16.53 -9.47
N PRO A 170 -4.77 17.53 -10.25
CA PRO A 170 -5.16 18.92 -10.06
C PRO A 170 -6.68 19.11 -9.96
N GLY A 171 -7.12 19.84 -8.93
CA GLY A 171 -8.52 20.16 -8.69
C GLY A 171 -9.37 19.00 -8.14
N GLU A 172 -8.74 17.97 -7.55
CA GLU A 172 -9.39 17.03 -6.63
C GLU A 172 -9.85 17.73 -5.34
N ALA A 173 -10.94 17.26 -4.75
CA ALA A 173 -11.43 17.77 -3.47
C ALA A 173 -10.61 17.21 -2.29
N PRO A 174 -10.29 18.01 -1.25
CA PRO A 174 -9.66 17.50 -0.05
C PRO A 174 -10.52 16.42 0.62
N GLN A 175 -9.89 15.34 1.08
CA GLN A 175 -10.57 14.34 1.91
C GLN A 175 -10.99 14.97 3.24
N ALA A 176 -12.16 14.57 3.76
CA ALA A 176 -12.57 14.94 5.10
C ALA A 176 -11.57 14.41 6.14
N LEU A 177 -11.43 15.11 7.27
CA LEU A 177 -10.65 14.60 8.40
C LEU A 177 -11.21 13.24 8.85
N HIS A 178 -10.33 12.26 8.95
CA HIS A 178 -10.68 10.89 9.32
C HIS A 178 -9.50 10.20 10.00
N HIS A 179 -9.74 8.99 10.47
CA HIS A 179 -8.73 8.05 10.93
C HIS A 179 -8.99 6.71 10.25
N ASP A 180 -7.94 6.00 9.87
CA ASP A 180 -8.06 4.79 9.03
C ASP A 180 -8.79 3.64 9.72
N ASP A 181 -8.77 3.59 11.05
CA ASP A 181 -9.53 2.62 11.83
C ASP A 181 -10.99 3.04 12.10
N GLY A 182 -11.52 4.03 11.38
CA GLY A 182 -12.87 4.57 11.62
C GLY A 182 -14.04 3.62 11.39
N TYR A 183 -13.78 2.51 10.69
CA TYR A 183 -14.72 1.40 10.57
C TYR A 183 -14.68 0.43 11.75
N VAL A 184 -13.72 0.55 12.67
CA VAL A 184 -13.58 -0.30 13.85
C VAL A 184 -14.43 0.28 14.99
N GLY A 185 -15.43 -0.49 15.43
CA GLY A 185 -16.40 -0.07 16.45
C GLY A 185 -15.92 -0.12 17.90
N VAL A 186 -14.61 -0.31 18.15
CA VAL A 186 -14.06 -0.38 19.52
C VAL A 186 -13.90 1.04 20.08
N PRO A 187 -14.47 1.36 21.26
CA PRO A 187 -14.35 2.70 21.84
C PRO A 187 -12.91 3.06 22.23
N ARG A 188 -12.51 4.31 21.98
CA ARG A 188 -11.24 4.88 22.46
C ARG A 188 -11.28 5.20 23.96
N PRO A 189 -10.14 5.14 24.69
CA PRO A 189 -8.80 4.81 24.20
C PRO A 189 -8.61 3.29 24.01
N HIS A 190 -7.93 2.93 22.93
CA HIS A 190 -7.52 1.55 22.63
C HIS A 190 -6.14 1.55 21.95
N ARG A 191 -5.50 0.38 21.89
CA ARG A 191 -4.28 0.19 21.08
C ARG A 191 -4.61 0.36 19.59
N PRO A 192 -3.64 0.75 18.73
CA PRO A 192 -3.89 0.90 17.30
C PRO A 192 -4.20 -0.45 16.63
N PHE A 193 -5.15 -0.45 15.70
CA PHE A 193 -5.49 -1.64 14.89
C PHE A 193 -4.65 -1.77 13.61
N GLY A 194 -3.88 -0.74 13.27
CA GLY A 194 -3.03 -0.73 12.09
C GLY A 194 -2.17 0.53 12.03
N THR A 195 -1.28 0.55 11.05
CA THR A 195 -0.39 1.69 10.74
C THR A 195 -0.49 1.97 9.25
N VAL A 196 -0.39 3.24 8.87
CA VAL A 196 -0.24 3.64 7.46
C VAL A 196 1.12 4.27 7.25
N MET A 197 1.79 3.84 6.18
CA MET A 197 3.10 4.33 5.79
C MET A 197 3.01 4.93 4.38
N PRO A 198 2.75 6.24 4.27
CA PRO A 198 2.81 6.92 2.98
C PRO A 198 4.27 7.17 2.59
N LEU A 199 4.59 6.89 1.34
CA LEU A 199 5.86 7.26 0.72
C LEU A 199 5.58 8.26 -0.40
N PRO A 200 6.01 9.54 -0.27
CA PRO A 200 5.95 10.46 -1.39
C PRO A 200 6.89 9.98 -2.51
N LEU A 201 6.37 9.96 -3.73
CA LEU A 201 7.06 9.58 -4.97
C LEU A 201 6.92 10.68 -6.01
#